data_AF-A0AAU7KCC1-F1
#
_entry.id   AF-A0AAU7KCC1-F1
#
_cell.length_a   1.000
_cell.length_b   1.000
_cell.length_c   1.000
_cell.angle_alpha   90.00
_cell.angle_beta   90.00
_cell.angle_gamma   90.00
#
_symmetry.space_group_name_H-M   'P 1'
#
loop_
_entity.id
_entity.type
_entity.pdbx_description
1 polymer ?
#
loop_
_entity_poly.entity_id
_entity_poly.type
_entity_poly.pdbx_seq_one_letter_code
_entity_poly.pdbx_strand_id
1 'polypeptide(L)'
;MNIVNILEEIEKVDGEVYERLNPRRAAMKSFFNIGKKISLAAMPLALGSMFQKAYGQTALPSGVVDVLNFALALEYLEYHFYNHTIVGITKKNQDGTTNNNVTDVTFTFPNAASQAAITTIRDHEKAHVDLLVGALGSSARTPIAYADTDFRAGGTFSTVYSDYNTFLAVAQGFEDTGVRAYKGQAANLMATPGVLQTALQIHSVEARHASHIRQMRTAAGSTVFKPWVSLGASGQANDSGVAAVDAVYAGEDLTVQAGANIVGIGGFSGITKAAAVESFDEPLDKASVVTIANLFLQPGKKLS
;
A
#
# COMPACT_ATOMS: atom_id res chain seq x y z
N MET A 1 11.67 53.51 -18.90
CA MET A 1 11.02 52.43 -18.12
C MET A 1 12.14 51.59 -17.54
N ASN A 2 12.37 51.67 -16.22
CA ASN A 2 13.58 51.14 -15.55
C ASN A 2 13.40 49.65 -15.22
N ILE A 3 14.16 48.78 -15.88
CA ILE A 3 14.12 47.31 -15.71
C ILE A 3 14.57 46.88 -14.31
N VAL A 4 15.32 47.73 -13.59
CA VAL A 4 15.80 47.46 -12.23
C VAL A 4 14.65 47.47 -11.21
N ASN A 5 13.59 48.27 -11.43
CA ASN A 5 12.43 48.32 -10.54
C ASN A 5 11.54 47.06 -10.65
N ILE A 6 11.61 46.32 -11.76
CA ILE A 6 10.82 45.10 -11.97
C ILE A 6 11.40 43.93 -11.15
N LEU A 7 12.73 43.90 -10.95
CA LEU A 7 13.39 42.87 -10.15
C LEU A 7 13.18 43.10 -8.65
N GLU A 8 13.20 44.35 -8.18
CA GLU A 8 12.84 44.70 -6.79
C GLU A 8 11.34 44.51 -6.48
N GLU A 9 10.46 44.66 -7.48
CA GLU A 9 9.04 44.31 -7.31
C GLU A 9 8.81 42.79 -7.25
N ILE A 10 9.56 41.99 -8.03
CA ILE A 10 9.50 40.51 -7.94
C ILE A 10 10.03 39.99 -6.60
N GLU A 11 11.03 40.64 -6.01
CA GLU A 11 11.56 40.27 -4.69
C GLU A 11 10.58 40.61 -3.54
N LYS A 12 9.62 41.53 -3.79
CA LYS A 12 8.54 41.88 -2.86
C LYS A 12 7.23 41.09 -3.07
N VAL A 13 7.17 40.22 -4.08
CA VAL A 13 6.02 39.32 -4.27
C VAL A 13 6.17 38.11 -3.35
N ASP A 14 5.58 38.25 -2.17
CA ASP A 14 5.05 37.23 -1.26
C ASP A 14 5.55 35.78 -1.44
N GLY A 15 6.21 35.26 -0.40
CA GLY A 15 6.45 33.82 -0.22
C GLY A 15 5.17 32.96 -0.23
N GLU A 16 3.98 33.56 -0.21
CA GLU A 16 2.70 32.89 -0.37
C GLU A 16 2.39 32.41 -1.79
N VAL A 17 3.03 32.93 -2.85
CA VAL A 17 2.75 32.47 -4.22
C VAL A 17 3.19 31.01 -4.39
N TYR A 18 4.35 30.65 -3.82
CA TYR A 18 4.81 29.25 -3.78
C TYR A 18 3.93 28.37 -2.88
N GLU A 19 3.29 28.93 -1.86
CA GLU A 19 2.33 28.20 -1.01
C GLU A 19 1.01 27.92 -1.73
N ARG A 20 0.54 28.85 -2.58
CA ARG A 20 -0.71 28.73 -3.34
C ARG A 20 -0.60 27.87 -4.60
N LEU A 21 0.60 27.73 -5.16
CA LEU A 21 0.83 27.00 -6.41
C LEU A 21 1.29 25.54 -6.22
N ASN A 22 1.51 25.08 -4.99
CA ASN A 22 1.94 23.71 -4.75
C ASN A 22 0.80 22.87 -4.13
N PRO A 23 -0.08 22.28 -4.96
CA PRO A 23 -1.20 21.47 -4.47
C PRO A 23 -0.73 20.26 -3.64
N ARG A 24 0.49 19.74 -3.87
CA ARG A 24 1.08 18.67 -3.04
C ARG A 24 1.44 19.15 -1.64
N ARG A 25 2.04 20.34 -1.50
CA ARG A 25 2.37 20.93 -0.19
C ARG A 25 1.11 21.35 0.56
N ALA A 26 0.12 21.91 -0.15
CA ALA A 26 -1.18 22.23 0.43
C ALA A 26 -1.92 20.97 0.91
N ALA A 27 -1.91 19.89 0.12
CA ALA A 27 -2.46 18.59 0.52
C ALA A 27 -1.73 18.02 1.75
N MET A 28 -0.38 18.07 1.78
CA MET A 28 0.40 17.63 2.94
C MET A 28 0.14 18.49 4.19
N LYS A 29 -0.01 19.81 4.06
CA LYS A 29 -0.38 20.71 5.18
C LYS A 29 -1.79 20.46 5.68
N SER A 30 -2.75 20.25 4.77
CA SER A 30 -4.13 19.89 5.13
C SER A 30 -4.18 18.54 5.85
N PHE A 31 -3.42 17.55 5.38
CA PHE A 31 -3.28 16.25 6.04
C PHE A 31 -2.65 16.38 7.44
N PHE A 32 -1.57 17.16 7.58
CA PHE A 32 -0.90 17.44 8.85
C PHE A 32 -1.79 18.17 9.86
N ASN A 33 -2.61 19.11 9.39
CA ASN A 33 -3.52 19.88 10.25
C ASN A 33 -4.77 19.08 10.66
N ILE A 34 -5.25 18.15 9.83
CA ILE A 34 -6.28 17.17 10.22
C ILE A 34 -5.72 16.22 11.29
N GLY A 35 -4.49 15.73 11.13
CA GLY A 35 -3.82 14.86 12.10
C GLY A 35 -3.53 15.49 13.47
N LYS A 36 -3.52 16.83 13.58
CA LYS A 36 -3.36 17.53 14.87
C LYS A 36 -4.64 17.58 15.73
N LYS A 37 -5.82 17.41 15.13
CA LYS A 37 -7.12 17.59 15.81
C LYS A 37 -7.88 16.28 16.02
N ILE A 38 -7.48 15.20 15.37
CA ILE A 38 -8.09 13.88 15.48
C ILE A 38 -6.98 12.91 15.90
N SER A 39 -7.16 12.18 17.00
CA SER A 39 -6.20 11.12 17.36
C SER A 39 -6.20 10.06 16.25
N LEU A 40 -5.02 9.52 15.91
CA LEU A 40 -4.91 8.47 14.88
C LEU A 40 -5.88 7.31 15.13
N ALA A 41 -6.13 6.98 16.40
CA ALA A 41 -7.06 5.93 16.83
C ALA A 41 -8.55 6.24 16.54
N ALA A 42 -8.94 7.52 16.40
CA ALA A 42 -10.32 7.91 16.12
C ALA A 42 -10.59 8.22 14.62
N MET A 43 -9.54 8.31 13.80
CA MET A 43 -9.66 8.56 12.35
C MET A 43 -10.50 7.49 11.62
N PRO A 44 -10.34 6.17 11.87
CA PRO A 44 -11.14 5.16 11.19
C PRO A 44 -12.63 5.27 11.52
N LEU A 45 -12.96 5.48 12.80
CA LEU A 45 -14.34 5.63 13.26
C LEU A 45 -14.98 6.95 12.78
N ALA A 46 -14.22 8.05 12.77
CA ALA A 46 -14.69 9.34 12.30
C ALA A 46 -14.96 9.32 10.78
N LEU A 47 -14.05 8.75 9.98
CA LEU A 47 -14.24 8.60 8.53
C LEU A 47 -15.38 7.61 8.23
N GLY A 48 -15.47 6.48 8.93
CA GLY A 48 -16.59 5.55 8.83
C GLY A 48 -17.94 6.21 9.14
N SER A 49 -17.99 7.06 10.17
CA SER A 49 -19.21 7.83 10.51
C SER A 49 -19.56 8.89 9.44
N MET A 50 -18.57 9.45 8.76
CA MET A 50 -18.78 10.38 7.64
C MET A 50 -19.33 9.66 6.41
N PHE A 51 -18.88 8.44 6.12
CA PHE A 51 -19.50 7.57 5.11
C PHE A 51 -20.95 7.27 5.47
N GLN A 52 -21.19 6.87 6.71
CA GLN A 52 -22.54 6.59 7.21
C GLN A 52 -23.45 7.83 7.16
N LYS A 53 -22.91 9.05 7.32
CA LYS A 53 -23.69 10.30 7.29
C LYS A 53 -23.91 10.84 5.88
N ALA A 54 -22.95 10.65 4.97
CA ALA A 54 -23.06 11.05 3.57
C ALA A 54 -23.96 10.10 2.75
N TYR A 55 -23.97 8.80 3.11
CA TYR A 55 -24.78 7.77 2.47
C TYR A 55 -25.93 7.26 3.35
N GLY A 56 -26.15 7.84 4.53
CA GLY A 56 -27.13 7.38 5.54
C GLY A 56 -28.61 7.42 5.15
N GLN A 57 -28.92 7.75 3.89
CA GLN A 57 -30.26 7.71 3.30
C GLN A 57 -30.32 6.96 1.96
N THR A 58 -29.19 6.47 1.43
CA THR A 58 -29.14 5.71 0.17
C THR A 58 -28.04 4.66 0.27
N ALA A 59 -28.39 3.39 0.07
CA ALA A 59 -27.41 2.31 0.01
C ALA A 59 -26.28 2.66 -0.97
N LEU A 60 -25.04 2.30 -0.64
CA LEU A 60 -23.91 2.46 -1.54
C LEU A 60 -24.24 1.81 -2.89
N PRO A 61 -23.87 2.44 -4.03
CA PRO A 61 -24.03 1.81 -5.33
C PRO A 61 -23.37 0.42 -5.34
N SER A 62 -23.98 -0.57 -6.00
CA SER A 62 -23.46 -1.95 -6.00
C SER A 62 -22.00 -2.05 -6.45
N GLY A 63 -21.62 -1.30 -7.49
CA GLY A 63 -20.23 -1.24 -7.95
C GLY A 63 -19.26 -0.70 -6.90
N VAL A 64 -19.70 0.24 -6.05
CA VAL A 64 -18.88 0.74 -4.93
C VAL A 64 -18.76 -0.32 -3.84
N VAL A 65 -19.87 -1.01 -3.51
CA VAL A 65 -19.87 -2.13 -2.56
C VAL A 65 -18.91 -3.24 -3.04
N ASP A 66 -18.90 -3.55 -4.32
CA ASP A 66 -18.01 -4.56 -4.91
C ASP A 66 -16.54 -4.16 -4.82
N VAL A 67 -16.21 -2.89 -5.05
CA VAL A 67 -14.85 -2.37 -4.90
C VAL A 67 -14.39 -2.40 -3.45
N LEU A 68 -15.24 -1.97 -2.51
CA LEU A 68 -14.89 -1.95 -1.08
C LEU A 68 -14.77 -3.36 -0.50
N ASN A 69 -15.62 -4.31 -0.92
CA ASN A 69 -15.50 -5.71 -0.50
C ASN A 69 -14.28 -6.40 -1.12
N PHE A 70 -13.89 -6.01 -2.33
CA PHE A 70 -12.65 -6.43 -2.95
C PHE A 70 -11.44 -5.92 -2.16
N ALA A 71 -11.39 -4.61 -1.85
CA ALA A 71 -10.34 -4.04 -1.01
C ALA A 71 -10.28 -4.73 0.37
N LEU A 72 -11.42 -4.88 1.04
CA LEU A 72 -11.52 -5.52 2.36
C LEU A 72 -10.98 -6.95 2.36
N ALA A 73 -11.03 -7.66 1.24
CA ALA A 73 -10.43 -8.98 1.11
C ALA A 73 -8.89 -8.94 1.25
N LEU A 74 -8.27 -7.94 0.63
CA LEU A 74 -6.83 -7.74 0.61
C LEU A 74 -6.35 -7.29 1.99
N GLU A 75 -7.04 -6.31 2.58
CA GLU A 75 -6.75 -5.82 3.93
C GLU A 75 -6.81 -6.94 4.99
N TYR A 76 -7.74 -7.92 4.83
CA TYR A 76 -7.75 -9.09 5.71
C TYR A 76 -6.49 -9.95 5.53
N LEU A 77 -6.02 -10.18 4.31
CA LEU A 77 -4.80 -10.94 4.05
C LEU A 77 -3.58 -10.24 4.67
N GLU A 78 -3.42 -8.94 4.43
CA GLU A 78 -2.31 -8.14 4.96
C GLU A 78 -2.34 -8.07 6.48
N TYR A 79 -3.51 -7.77 7.07
CA TYR A 79 -3.67 -7.78 8.52
C TYR A 79 -3.28 -9.14 9.13
N HIS A 80 -3.78 -10.24 8.58
CA HIS A 80 -3.48 -11.58 9.09
C HIS A 80 -2.02 -11.96 8.92
N PHE A 81 -1.40 -11.57 7.80
CA PHE A 81 0.01 -11.81 7.53
C PHE A 81 0.90 -11.15 8.59
N TYR A 82 0.68 -9.86 8.85
CA TYR A 82 1.45 -9.11 9.83
C TYR A 82 1.09 -9.45 11.28
N ASN A 83 -0.19 -9.68 11.57
CA ASN A 83 -0.63 -10.02 12.91
C ASN A 83 -0.08 -11.37 13.35
N HIS A 84 -0.03 -12.36 12.46
CA HIS A 84 0.58 -13.66 12.76
C HIS A 84 2.07 -13.52 13.10
N THR A 85 2.81 -12.74 12.31
CA THR A 85 4.22 -12.44 12.58
C THR A 85 4.42 -11.79 13.94
N ILE A 86 3.66 -10.73 14.24
CA ILE A 86 3.81 -10.00 15.51
C ILE A 86 3.42 -10.89 16.68
N VAL A 87 2.24 -11.53 16.66
CA VAL A 87 1.80 -12.41 17.76
C VAL A 87 2.73 -13.60 17.94
N GLY A 88 3.25 -14.17 16.85
CA GLY A 88 4.20 -15.28 16.89
C GLY A 88 5.59 -14.92 17.36
N ILE A 89 5.96 -13.64 17.40
CA ILE A 89 7.25 -13.18 17.95
C ILE A 89 7.06 -12.56 19.37
N THR A 90 5.85 -12.12 19.70
CA THR A 90 5.57 -11.33 20.91
C THR A 90 5.42 -12.19 22.17
N LYS A 91 6.56 -12.52 22.78
CA LYS A 91 7.08 -11.95 24.06
C LYS A 91 8.11 -12.90 24.65
N LYS A 92 9.37 -12.47 24.80
CA LYS A 92 10.11 -12.88 26.00
C LYS A 92 9.47 -12.17 27.19
N ASN A 93 8.90 -12.91 28.12
CA ASN A 93 8.57 -12.47 29.46
C ASN A 93 9.80 -11.79 30.10
N GLN A 94 9.59 -10.97 31.12
CA GLN A 94 10.68 -10.32 31.86
C GLN A 94 11.68 -11.33 32.47
N ASP A 95 11.28 -12.59 32.62
CA ASP A 95 12.11 -13.71 33.08
C ASP A 95 12.88 -14.42 31.93
N GLY A 96 12.74 -13.96 30.68
CA GLY A 96 13.38 -14.54 29.50
C GLY A 96 12.60 -15.67 28.82
N THR A 97 11.46 -16.12 29.36
CA THR A 97 10.63 -17.19 28.77
C THR A 97 9.76 -16.67 27.64
N THR A 98 9.49 -17.47 26.59
CA THR A 98 8.75 -16.97 25.42
C THR A 98 7.26 -17.34 25.53
N ASN A 99 6.34 -16.36 25.49
CA ASN A 99 4.89 -16.56 25.50
C ASN A 99 4.34 -16.56 24.07
N ASN A 100 4.74 -17.53 23.25
CA ASN A 100 4.20 -17.64 21.90
C ASN A 100 3.20 -18.80 21.86
N ASN A 101 1.91 -18.50 21.68
CA ASN A 101 0.90 -19.50 21.32
C ASN A 101 1.01 -19.93 19.84
N VAL A 102 1.83 -19.22 19.06
CA VAL A 102 2.13 -19.45 17.65
C VAL A 102 3.57 -19.94 17.55
N THR A 103 3.78 -21.18 17.11
CA THR A 103 5.09 -21.85 17.18
C THR A 103 5.85 -21.85 15.86
N ASP A 104 5.24 -21.42 14.76
CA ASP A 104 5.83 -21.51 13.42
C ASP A 104 6.55 -20.24 12.96
N VAL A 105 6.42 -19.14 13.72
CA VAL A 105 7.24 -17.93 13.55
C VAL A 105 8.51 -18.06 14.39
N THR A 106 9.64 -18.21 13.71
CA THR A 106 10.93 -18.60 14.31
C THR A 106 12.09 -17.68 13.94
N PHE A 107 11.93 -16.81 12.94
CA PHE A 107 12.92 -15.76 12.70
C PHE A 107 12.89 -14.71 13.82
N THR A 108 13.99 -13.97 13.98
CA THR A 108 14.08 -12.82 14.89
C THR A 108 14.16 -11.53 14.10
N PHE A 109 13.48 -10.48 14.57
CA PHE A 109 13.74 -9.13 14.05
C PHE A 109 15.20 -8.72 14.30
N PRO A 110 15.86 -8.05 13.35
CA PRO A 110 17.25 -7.64 13.51
C PRO A 110 17.42 -6.56 14.59
N ASN A 111 16.37 -5.77 14.87
CA ASN A 111 16.36 -4.76 15.93
C ASN A 111 14.91 -4.37 16.30
N ALA A 112 14.76 -3.66 17.43
CA ALA A 112 13.47 -3.19 17.92
C ALA A 112 12.75 -2.23 16.93
N ALA A 113 13.50 -1.44 16.16
CA ALA A 113 12.92 -0.54 15.17
C ALA A 113 12.23 -1.31 14.02
N SER A 114 12.82 -2.43 13.58
CA SER A 114 12.23 -3.30 12.56
C SER A 114 10.94 -3.96 13.05
N GLN A 115 10.92 -4.42 14.31
CA GLN A 115 9.70 -4.94 14.93
C GLN A 115 8.63 -3.86 15.06
N ALA A 116 8.99 -2.65 15.49
CA ALA A 116 8.07 -1.52 15.63
C ALA A 116 7.48 -1.09 14.28
N ALA A 117 8.28 -1.13 13.21
CA ALA A 117 7.83 -0.88 11.85
C ALA A 117 6.75 -1.87 11.42
N ILE A 118 7.02 -3.19 11.53
CA ILE A 118 6.03 -4.22 11.18
C ILE A 118 4.78 -4.14 12.08
N THR A 119 4.94 -3.78 13.36
CA THR A 119 3.79 -3.57 14.26
C THR A 119 2.94 -2.39 13.79
N THR A 120 3.57 -1.32 13.33
CA THR A 120 2.87 -0.13 12.81
C THR A 120 2.11 -0.45 11.52
N ILE A 121 2.72 -1.22 10.61
CA ILE A 121 2.05 -1.69 9.38
C ILE A 121 0.82 -2.52 9.77
N ARG A 122 0.99 -3.54 10.63
CA ARG A 122 -0.11 -4.34 11.18
C ARG A 122 -1.27 -3.50 11.72
N ASP A 123 -0.96 -2.47 12.50
CA ASP A 123 -1.96 -1.59 13.10
C ASP A 123 -2.70 -0.74 12.05
N HIS A 124 -2.02 -0.34 10.98
CA HIS A 124 -2.64 0.33 9.83
C HIS A 124 -3.57 -0.63 9.07
N GLU A 125 -3.16 -1.86 8.77
CA GLU A 125 -4.03 -2.85 8.11
C GLU A 125 -5.29 -3.11 8.93
N LYS A 126 -5.16 -3.20 10.25
CA LYS A 126 -6.32 -3.34 11.13
C LYS A 126 -7.25 -2.13 11.03
N ALA A 127 -6.70 -0.92 10.95
CA ALA A 127 -7.47 0.30 10.81
C ALA A 127 -8.18 0.38 9.45
N HIS A 128 -7.56 -0.09 8.37
CA HIS A 128 -8.18 -0.21 7.05
C HIS A 128 -9.34 -1.21 7.07
N VAL A 129 -9.14 -2.41 7.64
CA VAL A 129 -10.21 -3.40 7.85
C VAL A 129 -11.39 -2.77 8.59
N ASP A 130 -11.14 -2.10 9.72
CA ASP A 130 -12.20 -1.50 10.54
C ASP A 130 -12.95 -0.38 9.81
N LEU A 131 -12.21 0.44 9.05
CA LEU A 131 -12.77 1.50 8.23
C LEU A 131 -13.70 0.93 7.14
N LEU A 132 -13.25 -0.09 6.41
CA LEU A 132 -14.00 -0.71 5.33
C LEU A 132 -15.23 -1.47 5.85
N VAL A 133 -15.08 -2.25 6.92
CA VAL A 133 -16.21 -2.92 7.59
C VAL A 133 -17.23 -1.88 8.06
N GLY A 134 -16.77 -0.78 8.67
CA GLY A 134 -17.64 0.32 9.10
C GLY A 134 -18.38 0.98 7.94
N ALA A 135 -17.70 1.24 6.82
CA ALA A 135 -18.30 1.84 5.63
C ALA A 135 -19.29 0.91 4.91
N LEU A 136 -19.02 -0.40 4.89
CA LEU A 136 -19.86 -1.40 4.25
C LEU A 136 -21.08 -1.81 5.11
N GLY A 137 -20.96 -1.74 6.44
CA GLY A 137 -22.01 -2.14 7.37
C GLY A 137 -22.50 -3.57 7.10
N SER A 138 -23.82 -3.75 6.92
CA SER A 138 -24.40 -5.06 6.59
C SER A 138 -24.07 -5.58 5.19
N SER A 139 -23.47 -4.74 4.34
CA SER A 139 -23.00 -5.16 3.00
C SER A 139 -21.56 -5.67 3.02
N ALA A 140 -20.93 -5.71 4.19
CA ALA A 140 -19.58 -6.23 4.34
C ALA A 140 -19.58 -7.74 4.06
N ARG A 141 -18.58 -8.19 3.31
CA ARG A 141 -18.32 -9.60 3.07
C ARG A 141 -18.11 -10.34 4.38
N THR A 142 -18.30 -11.65 4.34
CA THR A 142 -17.87 -12.52 5.43
C THR A 142 -16.36 -12.32 5.69
N PRO A 143 -15.94 -12.14 6.96
CA PRO A 143 -14.54 -12.01 7.30
C PRO A 143 -13.72 -13.20 6.80
N ILE A 144 -12.54 -12.92 6.24
CA ILE A 144 -11.53 -13.95 6.00
C ILE A 144 -10.79 -14.12 7.34
N ALA A 145 -10.83 -15.31 7.92
CA ALA A 145 -10.09 -15.61 9.14
C ALA A 145 -8.66 -16.03 8.81
N TYR A 146 -7.74 -15.96 9.78
CA TYR A 146 -6.37 -16.51 9.60
C TYR A 146 -6.40 -17.98 9.17
N ALA A 147 -7.35 -18.77 9.68
CA ALA A 147 -7.51 -20.18 9.29
C ALA A 147 -7.94 -20.37 7.82
N ASP A 148 -8.40 -19.32 7.15
CA ASP A 148 -8.74 -19.34 5.72
C ASP A 148 -7.53 -18.99 4.83
N THR A 149 -6.38 -18.63 5.40
CA THR A 149 -5.18 -18.22 4.66
C THR A 149 -4.11 -19.32 4.58
N ASP A 150 -3.22 -19.18 3.60
CA ASP A 150 -2.00 -19.97 3.44
C ASP A 150 -0.85 -19.06 3.01
N PHE A 151 -0.18 -18.42 3.98
CA PHE A 151 0.94 -17.52 3.69
C PHE A 151 2.20 -18.21 3.17
N ARG A 152 2.26 -19.55 3.21
CA ARG A 152 3.31 -20.33 2.54
C ARG A 152 3.00 -20.55 1.06
N ALA A 153 1.81 -20.16 0.58
CA ALA A 153 1.34 -20.27 -0.79
C ALA A 153 1.63 -21.65 -1.41
N GLY A 154 1.11 -22.71 -0.77
CA GLY A 154 1.32 -24.09 -1.20
C GLY A 154 2.78 -24.56 -1.11
N GLY A 155 3.61 -23.90 -0.29
CA GLY A 155 5.03 -24.20 -0.12
C GLY A 155 5.99 -23.30 -0.92
N THR A 156 5.47 -22.45 -1.81
CA THR A 156 6.24 -21.47 -2.58
C THR A 156 7.07 -20.56 -1.67
N PHE A 157 6.50 -20.14 -0.53
CA PHE A 157 7.15 -19.35 0.51
C PHE A 157 7.26 -20.15 1.81
N SER A 158 7.76 -21.38 1.73
CA SER A 158 7.87 -22.31 2.88
C SER A 158 8.58 -21.71 4.10
N THR A 159 9.51 -20.78 3.89
CA THR A 159 10.32 -20.12 4.92
C THR A 159 9.81 -18.74 5.35
N VAL A 160 8.61 -18.33 4.93
CA VAL A 160 8.06 -16.98 5.21
C VAL A 160 8.02 -16.62 6.71
N TYR A 161 7.93 -17.61 7.59
CA TYR A 161 7.92 -17.42 9.04
C TYR A 161 9.20 -17.91 9.75
N SER A 162 10.17 -18.44 9.02
CA SER A 162 11.46 -18.89 9.57
C SER A 162 12.68 -18.14 9.02
N ASP A 163 12.51 -17.36 7.96
CA ASP A 163 13.54 -16.50 7.39
C ASP A 163 12.99 -15.08 7.19
N TYR A 164 13.67 -14.11 7.81
CA TYR A 164 13.28 -12.70 7.76
C TYR A 164 13.37 -12.10 6.35
N ASN A 165 14.31 -12.57 5.51
CA ASN A 165 14.41 -12.09 4.12
C ASN A 165 13.23 -12.58 3.28
N THR A 166 12.83 -13.85 3.44
CA THR A 166 11.62 -14.40 2.81
C THR A 166 10.37 -13.65 3.30
N PHE A 167 10.24 -13.40 4.60
CA PHE A 167 9.15 -12.59 5.17
C PHE A 167 9.03 -11.23 4.48
N LEU A 168 10.14 -10.46 4.41
CA LEU A 168 10.12 -9.14 3.80
C LEU A 168 9.87 -9.18 2.29
N ALA A 169 10.28 -10.24 1.60
CA ALA A 169 9.99 -10.39 0.17
C ALA A 169 8.50 -10.66 -0.10
N VAL A 170 7.85 -11.47 0.73
CA VAL A 170 6.39 -11.67 0.67
C VAL A 170 5.65 -10.40 1.07
N ALA A 171 6.13 -9.71 2.11
CA ALA A 171 5.60 -8.40 2.52
C ALA A 171 5.64 -7.42 1.34
N GLN A 172 6.77 -7.28 0.64
CA GLN A 172 6.87 -6.41 -0.53
C GLN A 172 5.82 -6.76 -1.59
N GLY A 173 5.60 -8.05 -1.84
CA GLY A 173 4.59 -8.51 -2.80
C GLY A 173 3.17 -8.15 -2.39
N PHE A 174 2.83 -8.23 -1.09
CA PHE A 174 1.54 -7.76 -0.57
C PHE A 174 1.38 -6.26 -0.78
N GLU A 175 2.30 -5.46 -0.24
CA GLU A 175 2.22 -4.00 -0.29
C GLU A 175 2.15 -3.47 -1.73
N ASP A 176 3.01 -3.97 -2.62
CA ASP A 176 2.99 -3.58 -4.03
C ASP A 176 1.67 -4.02 -4.70
N THR A 177 1.09 -5.18 -4.33
CA THR A 177 -0.24 -5.59 -4.81
C THR A 177 -1.32 -4.64 -4.30
N GLY A 178 -1.28 -4.24 -3.03
CA GLY A 178 -2.22 -3.30 -2.41
C GLY A 178 -2.24 -1.95 -3.13
N VAL A 179 -1.07 -1.33 -3.35
CA VAL A 179 -0.93 -0.09 -4.14
C VAL A 179 -1.63 -0.21 -5.50
N ARG A 180 -1.29 -1.26 -6.24
CA ARG A 180 -1.76 -1.46 -7.62
C ARG A 180 -3.25 -1.80 -7.68
N ALA A 181 -3.77 -2.52 -6.68
CA ALA A 181 -5.18 -2.86 -6.56
C ALA A 181 -6.05 -1.63 -6.31
N TYR A 182 -5.66 -0.76 -5.37
CA TYR A 182 -6.37 0.50 -5.11
C TYR A 182 -6.35 1.41 -6.32
N LYS A 183 -5.18 1.55 -6.98
CA LYS A 183 -5.07 2.33 -8.22
C LYS A 183 -5.97 1.77 -9.33
N GLY A 184 -5.98 0.45 -9.51
CA GLY A 184 -6.79 -0.23 -10.52
C GLY A 184 -8.30 -0.08 -10.33
N GLN A 185 -8.78 0.14 -9.10
CA GLN A 185 -10.19 0.37 -8.83
C GLN A 185 -10.58 1.86 -8.77
N ALA A 186 -9.63 2.79 -8.83
CA ALA A 186 -9.91 4.22 -8.68
C ALA A 186 -10.95 4.74 -9.68
N ALA A 187 -10.89 4.28 -10.94
CA ALA A 187 -11.86 4.67 -11.98
C ALA A 187 -13.30 4.26 -11.62
N ASN A 188 -13.49 3.12 -10.96
CA ASN A 188 -14.80 2.61 -10.54
C ASN A 188 -15.41 3.42 -9.39
N LEU A 189 -14.62 4.28 -8.72
CA LEU A 189 -15.04 5.12 -7.61
C LEU A 189 -15.25 6.59 -8.00
N MET A 190 -14.96 6.98 -9.25
CA MET A 190 -15.03 8.39 -9.69
C MET A 190 -16.41 9.02 -9.53
N ALA A 191 -17.48 8.22 -9.65
CA ALA A 191 -18.86 8.68 -9.43
C ALA A 191 -19.20 8.88 -7.93
N THR A 192 -18.25 8.59 -7.03
CA THR A 192 -18.45 8.57 -5.57
C THR A 192 -17.26 9.27 -4.89
N PRO A 193 -17.12 10.61 -5.03
CA PRO A 193 -15.89 11.34 -4.71
C PRO A 193 -15.40 11.17 -3.26
N GLY A 194 -16.31 11.05 -2.29
CA GLY A 194 -15.95 10.80 -0.90
C GLY A 194 -15.29 9.42 -0.71
N VAL A 195 -15.83 8.39 -1.36
CA VAL A 195 -15.26 7.03 -1.30
C VAL A 195 -13.94 6.97 -2.07
N LEU A 196 -13.88 7.61 -3.25
CA LEU A 196 -12.62 7.73 -4.00
C LEU A 196 -11.54 8.41 -3.16
N GLN A 197 -11.87 9.52 -2.48
CA GLN A 197 -10.91 10.23 -1.65
C GLN A 197 -10.33 9.32 -0.56
N THR A 198 -11.18 8.55 0.15
CA THR A 198 -10.68 7.63 1.18
C THR A 198 -9.90 6.47 0.59
N ALA A 199 -10.35 5.88 -0.52
CA ALA A 199 -9.58 4.83 -1.21
C ALA A 199 -8.18 5.32 -1.62
N LEU A 200 -8.07 6.57 -2.10
CA LEU A 200 -6.77 7.18 -2.43
C LEU A 200 -5.94 7.54 -1.19
N GLN A 201 -6.57 7.76 -0.03
CA GLN A 201 -5.84 7.92 1.23
C GLN A 201 -5.24 6.58 1.69
N ILE A 202 -5.99 5.48 1.58
CA ILE A 202 -5.48 4.13 1.88
C ILE A 202 -4.35 3.80 0.91
N HIS A 203 -4.53 3.97 -0.40
CA HIS A 203 -3.45 3.83 -1.40
C HIS A 203 -2.17 4.58 -1.00
N SER A 204 -2.28 5.81 -0.48
CA SER A 204 -1.09 6.56 -0.06
C SER A 204 -0.42 5.98 1.19
N VAL A 205 -1.15 5.25 2.03
CA VAL A 205 -0.60 4.49 3.17
C VAL A 205 0.09 3.23 2.67
N GLU A 206 -0.56 2.44 1.81
CA GLU A 206 0.03 1.27 1.13
C GLU A 206 1.37 1.62 0.46
N ALA A 207 1.43 2.74 -0.27
CA ALA A 207 2.65 3.18 -0.92
C ALA A 207 3.79 3.50 0.06
N ARG A 208 3.47 3.96 1.28
CA ARG A 208 4.48 4.20 2.33
C ARG A 208 4.94 2.89 2.93
N HIS A 209 4.05 1.92 3.10
CA HIS A 209 4.38 0.59 3.56
C HIS A 209 5.28 -0.13 2.56
N ALA A 210 4.91 -0.18 1.28
CA ALA A 210 5.73 -0.70 0.17
C ALA A 210 7.13 -0.08 0.17
N SER A 211 7.19 1.25 0.23
CA SER A 211 8.45 2.01 0.29
C SER A 211 9.31 1.66 1.50
N HIS A 212 8.68 1.48 2.67
CA HIS A 212 9.39 1.15 3.90
C HIS A 212 9.88 -0.30 3.89
N ILE A 213 9.06 -1.25 3.44
CA ILE A 213 9.45 -2.66 3.32
C ILE A 213 10.64 -2.80 2.36
N ARG A 214 10.66 -2.11 1.22
CA ARG A 214 11.81 -2.08 0.30
C ARG A 214 13.10 -1.58 0.97
N GLN A 215 13.00 -0.56 1.81
CA GLN A 215 14.13 -0.07 2.61
C GLN A 215 14.55 -1.09 3.68
N MET A 216 13.61 -1.78 4.32
CA MET A 216 13.90 -2.86 5.26
C MET A 216 14.60 -4.03 4.58
N ARG A 217 14.22 -4.39 3.35
CA ARG A 217 14.92 -5.41 2.53
C ARG A 217 16.34 -5.00 2.21
N THR A 218 16.54 -3.72 1.87
CA THR A 218 17.88 -3.15 1.66
C THR A 218 18.74 -3.23 2.92
N ALA A 219 18.16 -2.98 4.09
CA ALA A 219 18.88 -3.07 5.36
C ALA A 219 19.14 -4.51 5.82
N ALA A 220 18.30 -5.47 5.42
CA ALA A 220 18.41 -6.88 5.80
C ALA A 220 19.37 -7.70 4.92
N GLY A 221 19.66 -7.24 3.70
CA GLY A 221 20.50 -7.95 2.73
C GLY A 221 21.56 -7.06 2.07
N SER A 222 22.22 -7.59 1.03
CA SER A 222 23.22 -6.84 0.25
C SER A 222 22.64 -6.19 -1.01
N THR A 223 21.40 -6.53 -1.39
CA THR A 223 20.72 -5.94 -2.55
C THR A 223 20.09 -4.61 -2.14
N VAL A 224 20.34 -3.57 -2.94
CA VAL A 224 19.74 -2.25 -2.73
C VAL A 224 18.46 -2.15 -3.55
N PHE A 225 17.34 -1.93 -2.87
CA PHE A 225 16.04 -1.71 -3.47
C PHE A 225 15.71 -0.22 -3.46
N LYS A 226 15.12 0.26 -4.56
CA LYS A 226 14.53 1.60 -4.58
C LYS A 226 13.28 1.62 -3.71
N PRO A 227 12.90 2.78 -3.14
CA PRO A 227 11.69 2.92 -2.35
C PRO A 227 10.39 2.94 -3.18
N TRP A 228 10.46 2.64 -4.48
CA TRP A 228 9.37 2.51 -5.45
C TRP A 228 9.70 1.35 -6.40
N VAL A 229 8.73 0.91 -7.22
CA VAL A 229 8.93 -0.14 -8.23
C VAL A 229 9.86 0.36 -9.34
N SER A 230 10.81 -0.48 -9.73
CA SER A 230 11.80 -0.19 -10.76
C SER A 230 11.88 -1.35 -11.76
N LEU A 231 12.72 -1.21 -12.78
CA LEU A 231 13.13 -2.36 -13.59
C LEU A 231 14.04 -3.28 -12.78
N GLY A 232 13.73 -4.57 -12.80
CA GLY A 232 14.58 -5.64 -12.30
C GLY A 232 15.75 -5.98 -13.22
N ALA A 233 16.42 -7.08 -12.89
CA ALA A 233 17.55 -7.58 -13.67
C ALA A 233 17.16 -7.78 -15.14
N SER A 234 18.06 -7.40 -16.06
CA SER A 234 17.81 -7.48 -17.51
C SER A 234 16.59 -6.68 -18.00
N GLY A 235 16.13 -5.68 -17.24
CA GLY A 235 15.04 -4.80 -17.65
C GLY A 235 13.63 -5.40 -17.53
N GLN A 236 13.48 -6.45 -16.72
CA GLN A 236 12.18 -7.06 -16.39
C GLN A 236 11.34 -6.13 -15.51
N ALA A 237 10.02 -6.29 -15.53
CA ALA A 237 9.10 -5.50 -14.73
C ALA A 237 9.24 -5.77 -13.21
N ASN A 238 9.58 -7.01 -12.84
CA ASN A 238 9.75 -7.39 -11.44
C ASN A 238 11.14 -7.04 -10.90
N ASP A 239 11.22 -6.07 -9.99
CA ASP A 239 12.44 -5.69 -9.27
C ASP A 239 12.61 -6.34 -7.88
N SER A 240 11.65 -7.14 -7.43
CA SER A 240 11.71 -7.78 -6.11
C SER A 240 12.83 -8.81 -6.00
N GLY A 241 13.29 -9.36 -7.14
CA GLY A 241 14.20 -10.50 -7.19
C GLY A 241 13.54 -11.84 -6.84
N VAL A 242 12.21 -11.89 -6.73
CA VAL A 242 11.43 -13.09 -6.43
C VAL A 242 10.50 -13.41 -7.60
N ALA A 243 10.88 -14.39 -8.41
CA ALA A 243 10.11 -14.77 -9.61
C ALA A 243 8.68 -15.24 -9.27
N ALA A 244 8.45 -15.80 -8.08
CA ALA A 244 7.13 -16.24 -7.64
C ALA A 244 6.10 -15.10 -7.52
N VAL A 245 6.55 -13.83 -7.50
CA VAL A 245 5.68 -12.65 -7.46
C VAL A 245 5.69 -11.87 -8.79
N ASP A 246 6.14 -12.45 -9.91
CA ASP A 246 6.17 -11.76 -11.22
C ASP A 246 4.81 -11.14 -11.60
N ALA A 247 3.70 -11.82 -11.26
CA ALA A 247 2.35 -11.31 -11.52
C ALA A 247 2.05 -9.98 -10.81
N VAL A 248 2.68 -9.72 -9.66
CA VAL A 248 2.57 -8.46 -8.91
C VAL A 248 3.16 -7.28 -9.67
N TYR A 249 4.00 -7.52 -10.66
CA TYR A 249 4.70 -6.47 -11.42
C TYR A 249 4.31 -6.42 -12.90
N ALA A 250 3.29 -7.18 -13.30
CA ALA A 250 2.84 -7.20 -14.70
C ALA A 250 2.49 -5.78 -15.19
N GLY A 251 3.22 -5.29 -16.19
CA GLY A 251 3.05 -3.95 -16.76
C GLY A 251 4.00 -2.88 -16.21
N GLU A 252 4.74 -3.12 -15.13
CA GLU A 252 5.66 -2.12 -14.54
C GLU A 252 6.87 -1.78 -15.44
N ASP A 253 6.99 -2.36 -16.64
CA ASP A 253 7.99 -2.04 -17.64
C ASP A 253 7.45 -1.22 -18.83
N LEU A 254 6.21 -0.73 -18.74
CA LEU A 254 5.53 0.06 -19.78
C LEU A 254 6.13 1.46 -19.96
N THR A 255 6.55 1.78 -21.18
CA THR A 255 7.11 3.09 -21.53
C THR A 255 6.12 4.03 -22.19
N VAL A 256 4.88 3.58 -22.43
CA VAL A 256 3.84 4.35 -23.13
C VAL A 256 2.69 4.63 -22.18
N GLN A 257 2.38 5.91 -21.97
CA GLN A 257 1.33 6.37 -21.09
C GLN A 257 0.32 7.20 -21.86
N ALA A 258 -0.96 6.84 -21.80
CA ALA A 258 -2.02 7.50 -22.56
C ALA A 258 -1.69 7.71 -24.06
N GLY A 259 -0.98 6.75 -24.67
CA GLY A 259 -0.54 6.79 -26.07
C GLY A 259 0.75 7.58 -26.35
N ALA A 260 1.34 8.22 -25.35
CA ALA A 260 2.61 8.93 -25.47
C ALA A 260 3.78 8.06 -25.01
N ASN A 261 4.80 7.89 -25.87
CA ASN A 261 6.06 7.28 -25.45
C ASN A 261 6.82 8.25 -24.53
N ILE A 262 7.12 7.81 -23.31
CA ILE A 262 7.77 8.61 -22.28
C ILE A 262 9.29 8.64 -22.48
N VAL A 263 9.88 7.57 -23.01
CA VAL A 263 11.32 7.53 -23.30
C VAL A 263 11.67 8.59 -24.33
N GLY A 264 12.56 9.52 -23.95
CA GLY A 264 12.94 10.63 -24.82
C GLY A 264 11.83 11.62 -25.14
N ILE A 265 10.73 11.65 -24.37
CA ILE A 265 9.58 12.54 -24.62
C ILE A 265 10.06 13.99 -24.81
N GLY A 266 9.53 14.69 -25.82
CA GLY A 266 9.93 16.07 -26.12
C GLY A 266 11.38 16.26 -26.57
N GLY A 267 12.08 15.18 -26.97
CA GLY A 267 13.49 15.23 -27.36
C GLY A 267 14.48 15.15 -26.19
N PHE A 268 14.01 14.93 -24.97
CA PHE A 268 14.87 14.83 -23.77
C PHE A 268 15.55 13.45 -23.68
N SER A 269 16.70 13.29 -24.33
CA SER A 269 17.47 12.02 -24.38
C SER A 269 17.91 11.47 -23.01
N GLY A 270 17.83 12.28 -21.94
CA GLY A 270 18.11 11.85 -20.57
C GLY A 270 17.00 10.99 -19.93
N ILE A 271 15.81 10.93 -20.52
CA ILE A 271 14.70 10.11 -20.03
C ILE A 271 14.90 8.68 -20.54
N THR A 272 15.59 7.87 -19.75
CA THR A 272 15.86 6.45 -20.02
C THR A 272 14.61 5.58 -19.85
N LYS A 273 14.65 4.30 -20.27
CA LYS A 273 13.58 3.33 -19.97
C LYS A 273 13.28 3.27 -18.47
N ALA A 274 14.32 3.14 -17.65
CA ALA A 274 14.18 3.09 -16.20
C ALA A 274 13.50 4.35 -15.64
N ALA A 275 13.95 5.54 -16.05
CA ALA A 275 13.33 6.80 -15.62
C ALA A 275 11.86 6.93 -16.09
N ALA A 276 11.55 6.43 -17.28
CA ALA A 276 10.20 6.44 -17.83
C ALA A 276 9.25 5.56 -17.02
N VAL A 277 9.63 4.31 -16.74
CA VAL A 277 8.76 3.37 -16.03
C VAL A 277 8.64 3.73 -14.54
N GLU A 278 9.73 4.15 -13.89
CA GLU A 278 9.74 4.56 -12.48
C GLU A 278 8.92 5.83 -12.19
N SER A 279 8.42 6.50 -13.22
CA SER A 279 7.56 7.68 -13.08
C SER A 279 6.09 7.32 -12.80
N PHE A 280 5.71 6.05 -12.96
CA PHE A 280 4.33 5.57 -12.85
C PHE A 280 4.31 4.23 -12.11
N ASP A 281 3.40 4.09 -11.14
CA ASP A 281 2.99 2.77 -10.66
C ASP A 281 1.86 2.27 -11.57
N GLU A 282 1.94 1.10 -12.19
CA GLU A 282 0.87 0.62 -13.07
C GLU A 282 -0.27 -0.01 -12.28
N PRO A 283 -1.54 0.22 -12.64
CA PRO A 283 -2.66 -0.46 -11.99
C PRO A 283 -2.65 -1.96 -12.31
N LEU A 284 -3.20 -2.76 -11.39
CA LEU A 284 -3.64 -4.13 -11.71
C LEU A 284 -5.16 -4.17 -11.86
N ASP A 285 -5.63 -4.93 -12.84
CA ASP A 285 -7.05 -5.25 -12.93
C ASP A 285 -7.48 -6.20 -11.80
N LYS A 286 -8.78 -6.20 -11.49
CA LYS A 286 -9.34 -7.00 -10.40
C LYS A 286 -9.06 -8.50 -10.54
N ALA A 287 -9.11 -9.06 -11.75
CA ALA A 287 -8.92 -10.49 -11.97
C ALA A 287 -7.46 -10.92 -11.72
N SER A 288 -6.51 -10.07 -12.14
CA SER A 288 -5.09 -10.27 -11.83
C SER A 288 -4.84 -10.23 -10.32
N VAL A 289 -5.40 -9.24 -9.61
CA VAL A 289 -5.26 -9.16 -8.14
C VAL A 289 -5.92 -10.35 -7.45
N VAL A 290 -7.12 -10.77 -7.87
CA VAL A 290 -7.79 -11.96 -7.33
C VAL A 290 -6.93 -13.20 -7.52
N THR A 291 -6.27 -13.35 -8.67
CA THR A 291 -5.35 -14.46 -8.94
C THR A 291 -4.17 -14.46 -7.97
N ILE A 292 -3.56 -13.29 -7.73
CA ILE A 292 -2.45 -13.13 -6.79
C ILE A 292 -2.90 -13.41 -5.34
N ALA A 293 -3.97 -12.77 -4.88
CA ALA A 293 -4.52 -12.96 -3.55
C ALA A 293 -4.91 -14.42 -3.28
N ASN A 294 -5.43 -15.10 -4.32
CA ASN A 294 -5.78 -16.49 -4.24
C ASN A 294 -4.58 -17.41 -4.02
N LEU A 295 -3.33 -17.01 -4.25
CA LEU A 295 -2.18 -17.82 -3.83
C LEU A 295 -2.13 -18.02 -2.31
N PHE A 296 -2.64 -17.06 -1.55
CA PHE A 296 -2.55 -17.00 -0.09
C PHE A 296 -3.82 -17.40 0.65
N LEU A 297 -4.76 -18.04 -0.05
CA LEU A 297 -6.02 -18.53 0.53
C LEU A 297 -6.09 -20.06 0.48
N GLN A 298 -6.70 -20.67 1.49
CA GLN A 298 -6.93 -22.11 1.52
C GLN A 298 -7.84 -22.57 0.36
N PRO A 299 -7.76 -23.85 -0.06
CA PRO A 299 -8.75 -24.43 -0.96
C PRO A 299 -10.17 -24.23 -0.43
N GLY A 300 -11.10 -23.78 -1.29
CA GLY A 300 -12.48 -23.47 -0.90
C GLY A 300 -12.69 -22.10 -0.24
N LYS A 301 -11.64 -21.31 -0.03
CA LYS A 301 -11.69 -19.93 0.49
C LYS A 301 -11.30 -18.86 -0.53
N LYS A 302 -11.04 -19.28 -1.77
CA LYS A 302 -10.61 -18.43 -2.87
C LYS A 302 -11.68 -17.37 -3.19
N LEU A 303 -11.20 -16.18 -3.54
CA LEU A 303 -11.99 -15.06 -4.07
C LEU A 303 -12.46 -15.36 -5.49
N SER A 304 -13.64 -14.83 -5.81
CA SER A 304 -14.27 -14.84 -7.14
C SER A 304 -14.10 -13.50 -7.86
#